data_AF-A0A3R9S584-F1
#
_entry.id   AF-A0A3R9S584-F1
#
_cell.length_a   1.000
_cell.length_b   1.000
_cell.length_c   1.000
_cell.angle_alpha   90.00
_cell.angle_beta   90.00
_cell.angle_gamma   90.00
#
_symmetry.space_group_name_H-M   'P 1'
#
loop_
_entity.id
_entity.type
_entity.pdbx_description
1 polymer ?
#
loop_
_entity_poly.entity_id
_entity_poly.type
_entity_poly.pdbx_seq_one_letter_code
_entity_poly.pdbx_strand_id
1 'polypeptide(L)'
;QDLVITEPDCGTSGGLVMTPFIQGGDVIEPLRDRVLGRVTAEDVRRASDDEVVLPRGTLIDEKIAAQLEEAGVDEVKVRSVIACESTFGVCAKCYGRDLARGHLVNPGESVGVMAAQSIGEPGTQLTMRTFHVGGAASRTSAANSVQVRNKGTVRFHN
;
A
#
# COMPACT_ATOMS: atom_id res chain seq x y z
N GLN A 1 23.02 -4.69 -6.99
CA GLN A 1 22.86 -4.68 -5.51
C GLN A 1 22.87 -3.23 -4.99
N ASP A 2 22.47 -2.27 -5.85
CA ASP A 2 22.96 -0.88 -5.77
C ASP A 2 21.82 0.14 -5.63
N LEU A 3 20.64 -0.32 -5.18
CA LEU A 3 19.49 0.56 -4.98
C LEU A 3 19.47 1.06 -3.54
N VAL A 4 19.93 2.29 -3.37
CA VAL A 4 19.98 3.02 -2.09
C VAL A 4 19.14 4.29 -2.19
N ILE A 5 18.68 4.80 -1.05
CA ILE A 5 18.05 6.13 -1.01
C ILE A 5 19.15 7.19 -1.06
N THR A 6 19.14 8.04 -2.09
CA THR A 6 20.23 9.00 -2.34
C THR A 6 19.83 10.45 -2.06
N GLU A 7 18.55 10.77 -2.22
CA GLU A 7 18.06 12.15 -2.09
C GLU A 7 16.64 12.17 -1.49
N PRO A 8 16.18 13.30 -0.92
CA PRO A 8 14.85 13.39 -0.34
C PRO A 8 13.74 13.40 -1.40
N ASP A 9 13.93 14.09 -2.52
CA ASP A 9 12.92 14.28 -3.55
C ASP A 9 13.54 14.53 -4.93
N CYS A 10 13.21 13.68 -5.92
CA CYS A 10 13.66 13.85 -7.30
C CYS A 10 12.82 14.87 -8.11
N GLY A 11 11.76 15.45 -7.54
CA GLY A 11 10.91 16.45 -8.19
C GLY A 11 9.84 15.91 -9.14
N THR A 12 9.85 14.62 -9.48
CA THR A 12 8.91 14.04 -10.45
C THR A 12 7.44 14.26 -10.06
N SER A 13 6.61 14.53 -11.07
CA SER A 13 5.14 14.46 -11.01
C SER A 13 4.62 13.11 -11.50
N GLY A 14 5.52 12.21 -11.91
CA GLY A 14 5.20 10.84 -12.29
C GLY A 14 4.71 10.03 -11.09
N GLY A 15 3.85 9.07 -11.37
CA GLY A 15 3.25 8.22 -10.35
C GLY A 15 2.45 7.09 -10.94
N LEU A 16 1.92 6.25 -10.06
CA LEU A 16 0.98 5.18 -10.39
C LEU A 16 -0.37 5.52 -9.77
N VAL A 17 -1.43 5.33 -10.54
CA VAL A 17 -2.80 5.41 -10.03
C VAL A 17 -3.10 4.13 -9.28
N MET A 18 -3.47 4.25 -8.01
CA MET A 18 -3.86 3.14 -7.15
C MET A 18 -5.37 3.21 -6.92
N THR A 19 -6.02 2.06 -7.10
CA THR A 19 -7.45 1.83 -6.87
C THR A 19 -7.62 0.66 -5.91
N PRO A 20 -8.78 0.44 -5.27
CA PRO A 20 -9.06 -0.81 -4.58
C PRO A 20 -8.84 -2.04 -5.48
N PHE A 21 -8.29 -3.13 -4.93
CA PHE A 21 -8.19 -4.38 -5.68
C PHE A 21 -9.48 -5.20 -5.51
N ILE A 22 -10.25 -5.31 -6.59
CA ILE A 22 -11.55 -5.97 -6.63
C ILE A 22 -11.44 -7.23 -7.48
N GLN A 23 -11.88 -8.37 -6.95
CA GLN A 23 -11.90 -9.64 -7.67
C GLN A 23 -13.24 -10.34 -7.44
N GLY A 24 -13.97 -10.62 -8.52
CA GLY A 24 -15.26 -11.34 -8.43
C GLY A 24 -16.40 -10.56 -7.76
N GLY A 25 -16.27 -9.24 -7.63
CA GLY A 25 -17.26 -8.38 -6.95
C GLY A 25 -16.93 -8.11 -5.48
N ASP A 26 -15.96 -8.83 -4.91
CA ASP A 26 -15.48 -8.61 -3.55
C ASP A 26 -14.23 -7.73 -3.56
N VAL A 27 -14.14 -6.81 -2.59
CA VAL A 27 -12.94 -6.02 -2.34
C VAL A 27 -11.94 -6.91 -1.60
N ILE A 28 -10.88 -7.32 -2.31
CA ILE A 28 -9.82 -8.16 -1.75
C ILE A 28 -8.85 -7.31 -0.93
N GLU A 29 -8.50 -6.12 -1.44
CA GLU A 29 -7.63 -5.18 -0.76
C GLU A 29 -8.18 -3.75 -0.91
N PRO A 30 -8.57 -3.08 0.19
CA PRO A 30 -9.11 -1.73 0.13
C PRO A 30 -8.02 -0.73 -0.25
N LEU A 31 -8.44 0.44 -0.77
CA LEU A 31 -7.50 1.49 -1.19
C LEU A 31 -6.55 1.89 -0.07
N ARG A 32 -7.06 2.05 1.16
CA ARG A 32 -6.28 2.47 2.35
C ARG A 32 -5.05 1.61 2.60
N ASP A 33 -5.13 0.30 2.37
CA ASP A 33 -4.04 -0.64 2.63
C ASP A 33 -3.01 -0.57 1.48
N ARG A 34 -3.47 -0.39 0.24
CA ARG A 34 -2.61 -0.26 -0.95
C ARG A 34 -1.78 1.01 -0.99
N VAL A 35 -2.31 2.11 -0.43
CA VAL A 35 -1.66 3.42 -0.44
C VAL A 35 -0.88 3.74 0.83
N LEU A 36 -1.04 2.95 1.89
CA LEU A 36 -0.36 3.16 3.17
C LEU A 36 1.17 3.23 2.98
N GLY A 37 1.77 4.26 3.57
CA GLY A 37 3.21 4.48 3.51
C GLY A 37 3.71 5.08 2.20
N ARG A 38 2.84 5.37 1.22
CA ARG A 38 3.21 6.02 -0.03
C ARG A 38 3.06 7.54 0.05
N VAL A 39 3.64 8.24 -0.91
CA VAL A 39 3.54 9.71 -1.03
C VAL A 39 2.65 10.07 -2.22
N THR A 40 1.74 11.05 -2.06
CA THR A 40 0.87 11.52 -3.15
C THR A 40 1.67 12.21 -4.27
N ALA A 41 1.39 11.88 -5.53
CA ALA A 41 2.03 12.47 -6.71
C ALA A 41 1.30 13.73 -7.20
N GLU A 42 0.02 13.86 -6.89
CA GLU A 42 -0.82 15.03 -7.16
C GLU A 42 -1.79 15.30 -6.01
N ASP A 43 -2.53 16.39 -6.08
CA ASP A 43 -3.56 16.72 -5.09
C ASP A 43 -4.69 15.69 -5.19
N VAL A 44 -5.00 15.04 -4.08
CA VAL A 44 -6.10 14.07 -4.01
C VAL A 44 -7.40 14.83 -3.81
N ARG A 45 -8.36 14.57 -4.71
CA ARG A 45 -9.66 15.23 -4.72
C ARG A 45 -10.76 14.23 -4.47
N ARG A 46 -11.82 14.67 -3.81
CA ARG A 46 -13.02 13.86 -3.63
C ARG A 46 -13.86 13.89 -4.91
N ALA A 47 -14.38 12.73 -5.31
CA ALA A 47 -15.15 12.59 -6.55
C ALA A 47 -16.49 13.36 -6.54
N SER A 48 -17.07 13.63 -5.36
CA SER A 48 -18.40 14.25 -5.25
C SER A 48 -18.40 15.78 -5.42
N ASP A 49 -17.38 16.48 -4.95
CA ASP A 49 -17.35 17.94 -4.83
C ASP A 49 -16.06 18.59 -5.38
N ASP A 50 -15.12 17.79 -5.89
CA ASP A 50 -13.79 18.22 -6.38
C ASP A 50 -12.95 18.96 -5.31
N GLU A 51 -13.31 18.82 -4.03
CA GLU A 51 -12.55 19.41 -2.93
C GLU A 51 -11.23 18.66 -2.74
N VAL A 52 -10.15 19.42 -2.52
CA VAL A 52 -8.83 18.85 -2.24
C VAL A 52 -8.81 18.27 -0.83
N VAL A 53 -8.77 16.93 -0.74
CA VAL A 53 -8.71 16.18 0.51
C VAL A 53 -7.28 16.15 1.04
N LEU A 54 -6.29 15.93 0.15
CA LEU A 54 -4.87 15.91 0.50
C LEU A 54 -4.03 16.63 -0.54
N PRO A 55 -3.08 17.47 -0.13
CA PRO A 55 -2.15 18.09 -1.05
C PRO A 55 -1.14 17.06 -1.60
N ARG A 56 -0.57 17.38 -2.76
CA ARG A 56 0.56 16.67 -3.36
C ARG A 56 1.75 16.59 -2.40
N GLY A 57 2.46 15.47 -2.44
CA GLY A 57 3.69 15.27 -1.68
C GLY A 57 3.46 14.88 -0.22
N THR A 58 2.23 14.52 0.13
CA THR A 58 1.84 14.10 1.48
C THR A 58 2.16 12.61 1.64
N LEU A 59 2.87 12.27 2.73
CA LEU A 59 3.07 10.88 3.14
C LEU A 59 1.79 10.35 3.77
N ILE A 60 1.28 9.24 3.26
CA ILE A 60 0.05 8.61 3.73
C ILE A 60 0.37 7.73 4.94
N ASP A 61 -0.01 8.20 6.12
CA ASP A 61 -0.02 7.42 7.35
C ASP A 61 -1.39 6.75 7.59
N GLU A 62 -1.53 6.03 8.70
CA GLU A 62 -2.78 5.33 9.04
C GLU A 62 -3.97 6.29 9.22
N LYS A 63 -3.72 7.51 9.69
CA LYS A 63 -4.78 8.52 9.90
C LYS A 63 -5.25 9.09 8.57
N ILE A 64 -4.29 9.42 7.70
CA ILE A 64 -4.54 9.94 6.36
C ILE A 64 -5.23 8.87 5.51
N ALA A 65 -4.81 7.61 5.62
CA ALA A 65 -5.45 6.49 4.93
C ALA A 65 -6.92 6.32 5.36
N ALA A 66 -7.23 6.46 6.66
CA ALA A 66 -8.61 6.45 7.15
C ALA A 66 -9.42 7.66 6.67
N GLN A 67 -8.81 8.85 6.61
CA GLN A 67 -9.45 10.05 6.06
C GLN A 67 -9.79 9.90 4.58
N LEU A 68 -8.94 9.25 3.79
CA LEU A 68 -9.19 8.96 2.37
C LEU A 68 -10.41 8.04 2.20
N GLU A 69 -10.53 7.03 3.05
CA GLU A 69 -11.65 6.10 3.05
C GLU A 69 -12.96 6.77 3.48
N GLU A 70 -12.94 7.58 4.55
CA GLU A 70 -14.11 8.35 5.00
C GLU A 70 -14.54 9.42 3.99
N ALA A 71 -13.58 10.02 3.29
CA ALA A 71 -13.85 10.98 2.24
C ALA A 71 -14.40 10.34 0.95
N GLY A 72 -14.44 9.01 0.83
CA GLY A 72 -14.94 8.32 -0.35
C GLY A 72 -14.07 8.52 -1.59
N VAL A 73 -12.74 8.50 -1.42
CA VAL A 73 -11.81 8.61 -2.55
C VAL A 73 -11.66 7.24 -3.22
N ASP A 74 -11.95 7.17 -4.52
CA ASP A 74 -11.91 5.92 -5.29
C ASP A 74 -10.51 5.59 -5.86
N GLU A 75 -9.72 6.63 -6.15
CA GLU A 75 -8.38 6.48 -6.70
C GLU A 75 -7.41 7.54 -6.18
N VAL A 76 -6.15 7.15 -6.03
CA VAL A 76 -5.07 8.05 -5.61
C VAL A 76 -3.86 7.82 -6.48
N LYS A 77 -3.34 8.88 -7.10
CA LYS A 77 -2.05 8.84 -7.77
C LYS A 77 -0.93 9.04 -6.76
N VAL A 78 -0.15 7.98 -6.59
CA VAL A 78 0.99 7.94 -5.66
C VAL A 78 2.30 7.95 -6.43
N ARG A 79 3.36 8.47 -5.80
CA ARG A 79 4.71 8.35 -6.33
C ARG A 79 5.13 6.89 -6.31
N SER A 80 6.02 6.56 -7.24
CA SER A 80 6.49 5.19 -7.44
C SER A 80 7.98 5.19 -7.69
N VAL A 81 8.64 4.16 -7.19
CA VAL A 81 10.05 3.87 -7.47
C VAL A 81 10.32 3.75 -8.98
N ILE A 82 9.36 3.23 -9.74
CA ILE A 82 9.48 3.05 -11.21
C ILE A 82 9.45 4.41 -11.93
N ALA A 83 8.69 5.36 -11.41
CA ALA A 83 8.56 6.70 -11.97
C ALA A 83 9.59 7.69 -11.40
N CYS A 84 10.59 7.20 -10.66
CA CYS A 84 11.60 8.04 -10.02
C CYS A 84 12.59 8.57 -11.05
N GLU A 85 12.91 9.86 -10.96
CA GLU A 85 13.82 10.57 -11.88
C GLU A 85 15.23 10.74 -11.30
N SER A 86 15.50 10.17 -10.13
CA SER A 86 16.84 10.14 -9.54
C SER A 86 17.83 9.42 -10.46
N THR A 87 18.97 10.06 -10.77
CA THR A 87 19.98 9.49 -11.68
C THR A 87 20.66 8.25 -11.10
N PHE A 88 20.90 8.23 -9.79
CA PHE A 88 21.51 7.12 -9.07
C PHE A 88 20.71 6.84 -7.80
N GLY A 89 20.26 5.59 -7.63
CA GLY A 89 19.39 5.21 -6.52
C GLY A 89 17.95 5.68 -6.70
N VAL A 90 17.27 5.95 -5.58
CA VAL A 90 15.86 6.36 -5.55
C VAL A 90 15.70 7.49 -4.52
N CYS A 91 14.81 8.43 -4.75
CA CYS A 91 14.50 9.43 -3.74
C CYS A 91 13.56 8.91 -2.64
N ALA A 92 13.66 9.48 -1.44
CA ALA A 92 12.86 9.08 -0.28
C ALA A 92 11.35 9.20 -0.54
N LYS A 93 10.88 10.24 -1.23
CA LYS A 93 9.45 10.41 -1.55
C LYS A 93 8.89 9.41 -2.57
N CYS A 94 9.71 8.91 -3.50
CA CYS A 94 9.25 7.89 -4.46
C CYS A 94 9.16 6.49 -3.83
N TYR A 95 10.00 6.23 -2.82
CA TYR A 95 9.93 5.00 -2.03
C TYR A 95 8.82 5.07 -0.97
N GLY A 96 8.80 6.16 -0.19
CA GLY A 96 7.85 6.41 0.88
C GLY A 96 8.37 5.96 2.25
N ARG A 97 7.53 5.25 2.99
CA ARG A 97 7.75 4.82 4.37
C ARG A 97 8.59 3.56 4.44
N ASP A 98 9.54 3.54 5.37
CA ASP A 98 10.18 2.31 5.81
C ASP A 98 9.17 1.49 6.63
N LEU A 99 8.77 0.32 6.11
CA LEU A 99 7.79 -0.56 6.75
C LEU A 99 8.32 -1.20 8.05
N ALA A 100 9.64 -1.24 8.26
CA ALA A 100 10.22 -1.80 9.48
C ALA A 100 10.20 -0.81 10.64
N ARG A 101 10.34 0.50 10.37
CA ARG A 101 10.45 1.55 11.41
C ARG A 101 9.27 2.49 11.47
N GLY A 102 8.48 2.56 10.40
CA GLY A 102 7.25 3.32 10.35
C GLY A 102 7.43 4.83 10.11
N HIS A 103 8.62 5.31 9.73
CA HIS A 103 8.84 6.70 9.30
C HIS A 103 9.22 6.75 7.81
N LEU A 104 9.28 7.96 7.23
CA LEU A 104 9.83 8.15 5.88
C LEU A 104 11.24 7.56 5.81
N VAL A 105 11.56 6.86 4.72
CA VAL A 105 12.88 6.22 4.56
C VAL A 105 14.01 7.25 4.60
N ASN A 106 15.11 6.93 5.29
CA ASN A 106 16.24 7.84 5.39
C ASN A 106 17.21 7.71 4.20
N PRO A 107 17.90 8.79 3.83
CA PRO A 107 19.04 8.72 2.92
C PRO A 107 20.10 7.73 3.43
N GLY A 108 20.67 6.93 2.54
CA GLY A 108 21.67 5.91 2.83
C GLY A 108 21.11 4.51 3.10
N GLU A 109 19.78 4.34 3.17
CA GLU A 109 19.17 3.02 3.36
C GLU A 109 19.22 2.16 2.08
N SER A 110 19.66 0.91 2.23
CA SER A 110 19.80 -0.08 1.15
C SER A 110 18.49 -0.78 0.83
N VAL A 111 17.54 -0.03 0.28
CA VAL A 111 16.18 -0.50 -0.03
C VAL A 111 16.15 -1.67 -1.03
N GLY A 112 17.14 -1.80 -1.92
CA GLY A 112 17.23 -2.92 -2.85
C GLY A 112 17.44 -4.27 -2.15
N VAL A 113 18.28 -4.31 -1.10
CA VAL A 113 18.53 -5.53 -0.32
C VAL A 113 17.30 -5.87 0.52
N MET A 114 16.68 -4.86 1.15
CA MET A 114 15.46 -5.05 1.93
C MET A 114 14.33 -5.62 1.07
N ALA A 115 14.11 -5.08 -0.13
CA ALA A 115 13.11 -5.57 -1.06
C ALA A 115 13.40 -7.03 -1.48
N ALA A 116 14.65 -7.36 -1.80
CA ALA A 116 15.01 -8.73 -2.18
C ALA A 116 14.73 -9.74 -1.06
N GLN A 117 15.06 -9.40 0.19
CA GLN A 117 14.81 -10.26 1.36
C GLN A 117 13.32 -10.42 1.66
N SER A 118 12.55 -9.32 1.58
CA SER A 118 11.10 -9.34 1.84
C SER A 118 10.32 -10.26 0.90
N ILE A 119 10.88 -10.60 -0.26
CA ILE A 119 10.29 -11.57 -1.20
C ILE A 119 10.94 -12.95 -1.04
N GLY A 120 12.28 -13.01 -0.94
CA GLY A 120 13.03 -14.26 -0.91
C GLY A 120 12.78 -15.12 0.34
N GLU A 121 12.80 -14.52 1.53
CA GLU A 121 12.59 -15.27 2.78
C GLU A 121 11.16 -15.85 2.87
N PRO A 122 10.08 -15.07 2.68
CA PRO A 122 8.74 -15.64 2.66
C PRO A 122 8.53 -16.67 1.55
N GLY A 123 9.15 -16.48 0.38
CA GLY A 123 9.04 -17.43 -0.74
C GLY A 123 9.66 -18.79 -0.44
N THR A 124 10.87 -18.80 0.13
CA THR A 124 11.53 -20.06 0.56
C THR A 124 10.75 -20.73 1.69
N GLN A 125 10.23 -19.95 2.64
CA GLN A 125 9.37 -20.46 3.71
C GLN A 125 8.07 -21.08 3.18
N LEU A 126 7.38 -20.42 2.25
CA LEU A 126 6.13 -20.91 1.67
C LEU A 126 6.35 -22.22 0.91
N THR A 127 7.45 -22.30 0.17
CA THR A 127 7.84 -23.52 -0.56
C THR A 127 8.04 -24.68 0.41
N MET A 128 8.84 -24.47 1.46
CA MET A 128 9.07 -25.49 2.49
C MET A 128 7.76 -25.92 3.18
N ARG A 129 6.91 -24.97 3.61
CA ARG A 129 5.63 -25.28 4.28
C ARG A 129 4.68 -26.07 3.37
N THR A 130 4.60 -25.72 2.10
CA THR A 130 3.71 -26.40 1.14
C THR A 130 4.13 -27.86 0.94
N PHE A 131 5.43 -28.15 0.86
CA PHE A 131 5.90 -29.53 0.70
C PHE A 131 5.75 -30.38 1.98
N HIS A 132 5.93 -29.79 3.17
CA HIS A 132 5.80 -30.54 4.43
C HIS A 132 4.35 -30.78 4.84
N VAL A 133 3.41 -29.92 4.42
CA VAL A 133 1.97 -30.03 4.73
C VAL A 133 1.18 -30.67 3.57
N GLY A 134 1.76 -30.75 2.36
CA GLY A 134 1.13 -31.18 1.10
C GLY A 134 0.54 -32.60 1.04
N GLY A 135 0.66 -33.40 2.10
CA GLY A 135 0.00 -34.70 2.22
C GLY A 135 -1.44 -34.66 2.78
N ALA A 136 -1.86 -33.55 3.41
CA ALA A 136 -3.19 -33.41 4.02
C ALA A 136 -3.92 -32.22 3.42
N ALA A 137 -4.58 -32.42 2.28
CA ALA A 137 -5.41 -31.40 1.66
C ALA A 137 -6.66 -31.14 2.51
N SER A 138 -6.67 -30.07 3.31
CA SER A 138 -7.89 -29.49 3.87
C SER A 138 -8.13 -28.12 3.23
N ARG A 139 -9.00 -28.08 2.21
CA ARG A 139 -9.55 -26.82 1.74
C ARG A 139 -10.57 -26.37 2.78
N THR A 140 -10.21 -25.38 3.60
CA THR A 140 -11.21 -24.67 4.40
C THR A 140 -11.93 -23.68 3.49
N SER A 141 -13.21 -23.94 3.25
CA SER A 141 -14.11 -23.08 2.50
C SER A 141 -14.14 -21.68 3.11
N ALA A 142 -14.15 -20.64 2.26
CA ALA A 142 -14.41 -19.28 2.71
C ALA A 142 -15.79 -19.20 3.39
N ALA A 143 -15.87 -18.50 4.51
CA ALA A 143 -17.12 -18.27 5.21
C ALA A 143 -18.00 -17.32 4.39
N ASN A 144 -18.96 -17.86 3.63
CA ASN A 144 -19.91 -17.09 2.81
C ASN A 144 -21.06 -16.48 3.64
N SER A 145 -20.80 -16.13 4.90
CA SER A 145 -21.82 -15.56 5.79
C SER A 145 -21.20 -14.71 6.89
N VAL A 146 -21.71 -13.50 7.07
CA VAL A 146 -21.37 -12.64 8.20
C VAL A 146 -22.31 -12.99 9.35
N GLN A 147 -21.77 -13.52 10.45
CA GLN A 147 -22.53 -13.82 11.67
C GLN A 147 -22.21 -12.81 12.76
N VAL A 148 -23.24 -12.22 13.35
CA VAL A 148 -23.11 -11.29 14.47
C VAL A 148 -22.79 -12.07 15.74
N ARG A 149 -21.64 -11.78 16.37
CA ARG A 149 -21.17 -12.49 17.58
C ARG A 149 -21.78 -11.96 18.88
N ASN A 150 -22.36 -10.76 18.87
CA ASN A 150 -22.87 -10.05 20.05
C ASN A 150 -24.26 -9.46 19.80
N LYS A 151 -25.06 -9.26 20.85
CA LYS A 151 -26.35 -8.55 20.74
C LYS A 151 -26.10 -7.05 20.46
N GLY A 152 -26.76 -6.51 19.44
CA GLY A 152 -26.65 -5.10 19.05
C GLY A 152 -27.58 -4.76 17.88
N THR A 153 -27.55 -3.51 17.44
CA THR A 153 -28.37 -2.99 16.34
C THR A 153 -27.53 -2.89 15.06
N VAL A 154 -28.04 -3.43 13.95
CA VAL A 154 -27.37 -3.33 12.63
C VAL A 154 -27.86 -2.07 11.93
N ARG A 155 -26.94 -1.25 11.42
CA ARG A 155 -27.24 -0.08 10.60
C ARG A 155 -26.52 -0.22 9.26
N PHE A 156 -27.27 -0.15 8.18
CA PHE A 156 -26.71 -0.06 6.83
C PHE A 156 -26.25 1.37 6.59
N HIS A 157 -25.04 1.53 6.07
CA HIS A 157 -24.57 2.78 5.49
C HIS A 157 -24.75 2.67 3.97
N ASN A 158 -25.55 3.59 3.41
CA ASN A 158 -25.65 3.81 1.97
C ASN A 158 -24.60 4.83 1.55
#